data_AF-A0A2N2VRT5-F1
#
_entry.id   AF-A0A2N2VRT5-F1
#
_cell.length_a   1.000
_cell.length_b   1.000
_cell.length_c   1.000
_cell.angle_alpha   90.00
_cell.angle_beta   90.00
_cell.angle_gamma   90.00
#
_symmetry.space_group_name_H-M   'P 1'
#
loop_
_entity.id
_entity.type
_entity.pdbx_description
1 polymer ?
#
loop_
_entity_poly.entity_id
_entity_poly.type
_entity_poly.pdbx_seq_one_letter_code
_entity_poly.pdbx_strand_id
1 'polypeptide(L)'
;MSLYRPLLLLILALLPSLAWPQQEPLGRLFFTPQQRAALDRQREQNRNFVPNASDSESRLTINGEVRRSSGRSTRWINGEADWNAETPTTGVPVGDTFHPGTGERESLLGEGRIVVKPGGARR
;
A
#
# COMPACT_ATOMS: atom_id res chain seq x y z
N MET A 1 64.38 19.39 5.75
CA MET A 1 62.98 19.83 5.95
C MET A 1 62.18 19.35 4.75
N SER A 2 61.31 18.37 4.97
CA SER A 2 60.70 17.57 3.91
C SER A 2 59.71 18.40 3.07
N LEU A 3 60.14 18.83 1.87
CA LEU A 3 59.34 19.58 0.89
C LEU A 3 58.14 18.79 0.33
N TYR A 4 57.99 17.53 0.70
CA TYR A 4 56.89 16.67 0.27
C TYR A 4 55.63 16.87 1.14
N ARG A 5 55.75 17.51 2.31
CA ARG A 5 54.61 17.84 3.19
C ARG A 5 53.54 18.74 2.55
N PRO A 6 53.87 19.89 1.93
CA PRO A 6 52.85 20.73 1.29
C PRO A 6 52.20 20.03 0.09
N LEU A 7 52.96 19.22 -0.66
CA LEU A 7 52.44 18.46 -1.79
C LEU A 7 51.44 17.38 -1.35
N LEU A 8 51.75 16.65 -0.27
CA LEU A 8 50.85 15.65 0.30
C LEU A 8 49.56 16.28 0.84
N LEU A 9 49.65 17.48 1.44
CA LEU A 9 48.47 18.22 1.91
C LEU A 9 47.61 18.73 0.75
N LEU A 10 48.21 19.13 -0.38
CA LEU A 10 47.47 19.56 -1.57
C LEU A 10 46.72 18.39 -2.23
N ILE A 11 47.35 17.21 -2.30
CA ILE A 11 46.72 16.00 -2.85
C ILE A 11 45.57 15.52 -1.95
N LEU A 12 45.71 15.64 -0.63
CA LEU A 12 44.65 15.29 0.31
C LEU A 12 43.43 16.23 0.23
N ALA A 13 43.64 17.48 -0.19
CA ALA A 13 42.57 18.47 -0.36
C ALA A 13 41.77 18.30 -1.68
N LEU A 14 42.26 17.51 -2.63
CA LEU A 14 41.59 17.26 -3.92
C LEU A 14 40.75 15.97 -3.94
N LEU A 15 40.63 15.22 -2.84
CA LEU A 15 39.67 14.12 -2.80
C LEU A 15 38.26 14.71 -2.85
N PRO A 16 37.46 14.44 -3.91
CA PRO A 16 36.05 14.79 -3.89
C PRO A 16 35.47 14.07 -2.68
N SER A 17 34.70 14.79 -1.87
CA SER A 17 33.89 14.22 -0.81
C SER A 17 33.22 12.96 -1.34
N LEU A 18 33.63 11.80 -0.81
CA LEU A 18 32.88 10.57 -1.02
C LEU A 18 31.47 10.87 -0.54
N ALA A 19 30.55 11.04 -1.48
CA ALA A 19 29.15 11.21 -1.17
C ALA A 19 28.72 9.97 -0.38
N TRP A 20 28.53 10.13 0.92
CA TRP A 20 27.86 9.14 1.72
C TRP A 20 26.48 8.92 1.09
N PRO A 21 26.08 7.68 0.79
CA PRO A 21 24.68 7.43 0.46
C PRO A 21 23.90 7.79 1.72
N GLN A 22 23.23 8.94 1.68
CA GLN A 22 22.27 9.29 2.70
C GLN A 22 21.24 8.16 2.66
N GLN A 23 21.20 7.35 3.71
CA GLN A 23 20.22 6.29 3.85
C GLN A 23 18.88 6.98 4.09
N GLU A 24 18.26 7.40 2.99
CA GLU A 24 17.01 8.15 2.97
C GLU A 24 15.90 7.21 3.49
N PRO A 25 15.14 7.61 4.53
CA PRO A 25 14.10 6.77 5.11
C PRO A 25 13.07 6.44 4.03
N LEU A 26 13.16 5.24 3.45
CA LEU A 26 12.39 4.74 2.31
C LEU A 26 11.81 5.86 1.44
N GLY A 27 12.71 6.65 0.85
CA GLY A 27 12.37 7.86 0.10
C GLY A 27 11.51 7.55 -1.14
N ARG A 28 10.53 8.44 -1.36
CA ARG A 28 9.77 8.70 -2.61
C ARG A 28 10.32 7.91 -3.82
N LEU A 29 9.53 6.94 -4.31
CA LEU A 29 9.88 5.87 -5.27
C LEU A 29 10.36 6.30 -6.69
N PHE A 30 10.79 7.55 -6.90
CA PHE A 30 11.20 8.06 -8.20
C PHE A 30 12.61 8.65 -8.15
N PHE A 31 13.49 8.09 -8.97
CA PHE A 31 14.90 8.43 -9.04
C PHE A 31 15.21 9.73 -9.80
N THR A 32 14.21 10.36 -10.45
CA THR A 32 14.39 11.64 -11.16
C THR A 32 13.35 12.71 -10.75
N PRO A 33 13.73 14.01 -10.72
CA PRO A 33 12.79 15.10 -10.45
C PRO A 33 11.65 15.21 -11.46
N GLN A 34 11.93 14.92 -12.73
CA GLN A 34 10.95 15.02 -13.81
C GLN A 34 9.83 13.97 -13.68
N GLN A 35 10.17 12.73 -13.32
CA GLN A 35 9.18 11.67 -13.07
C GLN A 35 8.23 12.03 -11.92
N ARG A 36 8.76 12.67 -10.86
CA ARG A 36 7.95 13.17 -9.74
C ARG A 36 6.94 14.23 -10.19
N ALA A 37 7.41 15.25 -10.91
CA ALA A 37 6.56 16.31 -11.41
C ALA A 37 5.48 15.82 -12.41
N ALA A 38 5.75 14.73 -13.14
CA ALA A 38 4.73 14.09 -13.97
C ALA A 38 3.65 13.39 -13.13
N LEU A 39 4.04 12.61 -12.11
CA LEU A 39 3.09 11.96 -11.21
C LEU A 39 2.27 12.98 -10.40
N ASP A 40 2.92 14.02 -9.88
CA ASP A 40 2.24 15.04 -9.08
C ASP A 40 1.19 15.79 -9.92
N ARG A 41 1.52 16.15 -11.18
CA ARG A 41 0.53 16.67 -12.14
C ARG A 41 -0.60 15.67 -12.42
N GLN A 42 -0.28 14.39 -12.57
CA GLN A 42 -1.29 13.35 -12.78
C GLN A 42 -2.23 13.20 -11.57
N ARG A 43 -1.74 13.39 -10.34
CA ARG A 43 -2.55 13.41 -9.11
C ARG A 43 -3.43 14.64 -9.00
N GLU A 44 -2.89 15.81 -9.36
CA GLU A 44 -3.68 17.06 -9.40
C GLU A 44 -4.80 17.00 -10.43
N GLN A 45 -4.55 16.36 -11.58
CA GLN A 45 -5.54 16.14 -12.63
C GLN A 45 -6.55 15.05 -12.25
N ASN A 46 -6.09 13.95 -11.63
CA ASN A 46 -6.94 12.90 -11.09
C ASN A 46 -7.24 13.17 -9.61
N ARG A 47 -7.94 14.26 -9.29
CA ARG A 47 -8.46 14.47 -7.92
C ARG A 47 -9.33 13.30 -7.44
N ASN A 48 -9.92 12.53 -8.37
CA ASN A 48 -10.68 11.31 -8.11
C ASN A 48 -9.81 10.09 -7.75
N PHE A 49 -8.47 10.18 -7.86
CA PHE A 49 -7.54 9.13 -7.41
C PHE A 49 -7.25 9.23 -5.91
N VAL A 50 -7.54 10.38 -5.29
CA VAL A 50 -7.74 10.41 -3.84
C VAL A 50 -9.07 9.68 -3.63
N PRO A 51 -9.14 8.61 -2.82
CA PRO A 51 -10.42 8.00 -2.48
C PRO A 51 -11.28 9.11 -1.87
N ASN A 52 -12.28 9.60 -2.62
CA ASN A 52 -13.23 10.54 -2.07
C ASN A 52 -13.94 9.81 -0.94
N ALA A 53 -13.96 10.40 0.25
CA ALA A 53 -14.66 9.82 1.40
C ALA A 53 -16.12 9.47 1.07
N SER A 54 -16.75 10.21 0.14
CA SER A 54 -18.09 9.96 -0.38
C SER A 54 -18.22 8.71 -1.25
N ASP A 55 -17.19 8.34 -2.02
CA ASP A 55 -17.21 7.09 -2.81
C ASP A 55 -16.95 5.88 -1.90
N SER A 56 -16.15 6.04 -0.84
CA SER A 56 -15.96 4.98 0.17
C SER A 56 -17.21 4.71 1.02
N GLU A 57 -18.11 5.68 1.18
CA GLU A 57 -19.42 5.46 1.82
C GLU A 57 -20.37 4.64 0.92
N SER A 58 -20.18 4.67 -0.40
CA SER A 58 -21.03 3.98 -1.37
C SER A 58 -20.50 2.63 -1.85
N ARG A 59 -19.24 2.31 -1.56
CA ARG A 59 -18.59 1.02 -1.89
C ARG A 59 -17.83 0.49 -0.69
N LEU A 60 -18.19 -0.70 -0.22
CA LEU A 60 -17.54 -1.41 0.87
C LEU A 60 -16.76 -2.61 0.31
N THR A 61 -15.43 -2.47 0.21
CA THR A 61 -14.55 -3.54 -0.26
C THR A 61 -14.01 -4.31 0.93
N ILE A 62 -14.18 -5.64 0.95
CA ILE A 62 -13.61 -6.46 2.02
C ILE A 62 -12.19 -6.87 1.66
N ASN A 63 -11.21 -6.17 2.19
CA ASN A 63 -9.80 -6.46 1.90
C ASN A 63 -9.32 -7.75 2.58
N GLY A 64 -9.83 -8.05 3.76
CA GLY A 64 -9.40 -9.19 4.55
C GLY A 64 -10.16 -9.37 5.84
N GLU A 65 -10.06 -10.55 6.42
CA GLU A 65 -10.62 -10.86 7.74
C GLU A 65 -9.61 -11.70 8.53
N VAL A 66 -9.39 -11.32 9.78
CA VAL A 66 -8.67 -12.13 10.77
C VAL A 66 -9.69 -12.64 11.78
N ARG A 67 -9.89 -13.97 11.79
CA ARG A 67 -10.77 -14.64 12.74
C ARG A 67 -9.94 -15.31 13.83
N ARG A 68 -10.10 -14.84 15.07
CA ARG A 68 -9.37 -15.37 16.23
C ARG A 68 -10.15 -16.53 16.83
N SER A 69 -9.43 -17.52 17.37
CA SER A 69 -10.02 -18.65 18.10
C SER A 69 -10.85 -18.21 19.31
N SER A 70 -10.57 -17.03 19.89
CA SER A 70 -11.33 -16.44 21.00
C SER A 70 -12.72 -15.90 20.60
N GLY A 71 -13.16 -16.11 19.36
CA GLY A 71 -14.45 -15.63 18.84
C GLY A 71 -14.47 -14.18 18.33
N ARG A 72 -13.42 -13.39 18.58
CA ARG A 72 -13.28 -12.03 18.03
C ARG A 72 -12.75 -12.09 16.60
N SER A 73 -13.25 -11.20 15.74
CA SER A 73 -12.76 -11.05 14.38
C SER A 73 -12.50 -9.59 14.07
N THR A 74 -11.58 -9.34 13.14
CA THR A 74 -11.28 -8.00 12.61
C THR A 74 -11.40 -8.08 11.10
N ARG A 75 -12.16 -7.17 10.51
CA ARG A 75 -12.30 -7.08 9.06
C ARG A 75 -11.67 -5.78 8.58
N TRP A 76 -10.94 -5.84 7.47
CA TRP A 76 -10.44 -4.64 6.80
C TRP A 76 -11.41 -4.27 5.70
N ILE A 77 -11.96 -3.06 5.77
CA ILE A 77 -12.96 -2.54 4.86
C ILE A 77 -12.40 -1.25 4.27
N ASN A 78 -12.27 -1.20 2.94
CA ASN A 78 -11.64 -0.07 2.25
C ASN A 78 -10.26 0.33 2.83
N GLY A 79 -9.51 -0.64 3.35
CA GLY A 79 -8.21 -0.44 3.99
C GLY A 79 -8.25 -0.08 5.48
N GLU A 80 -9.42 0.25 6.04
CA GLU A 80 -9.59 0.57 7.46
C GLU A 80 -10.00 -0.66 8.28
N ALA A 81 -9.54 -0.76 9.53
CA ALA A 81 -9.83 -1.91 10.38
C ALA A 81 -11.14 -1.71 11.15
N ASP A 82 -12.13 -2.55 10.86
CA ASP A 82 -13.37 -2.68 11.62
C ASP A 82 -13.20 -3.74 12.72
N TRP A 83 -12.95 -3.27 13.94
CA TRP A 83 -12.74 -4.10 15.13
C TRP A 83 -14.04 -4.53 15.80
N ASN A 84 -15.09 -3.72 15.65
CA ASN A 84 -16.36 -3.85 16.35
C ASN A 84 -17.46 -4.44 15.47
N ALA A 85 -17.17 -4.71 14.19
CA ALA A 85 -18.13 -5.11 13.17
C ALA A 85 -19.29 -4.10 13.06
N GLU A 86 -18.96 -2.81 13.12
CA GLU A 86 -19.92 -1.71 12.99
C GLU A 86 -20.46 -1.61 11.55
N THR A 87 -19.68 -2.09 10.57
CA THR A 87 -20.05 -2.01 9.17
C THR A 87 -20.84 -3.25 8.72
N PRO A 88 -22.07 -3.09 8.20
CA PRO A 88 -22.92 -4.21 7.79
C PRO A 88 -22.40 -4.82 6.48
N THR A 89 -21.47 -5.76 6.60
CA THR A 89 -20.84 -6.48 5.47
C THR A 89 -21.11 -7.99 5.52
N THR A 90 -22.17 -8.38 6.21
CA THR A 90 -22.55 -9.78 6.41
C THR A 90 -22.78 -10.48 5.06
N GLY A 91 -22.10 -11.61 4.85
CA GLY A 91 -22.26 -12.42 3.65
C GLY A 91 -21.51 -11.92 2.41
N VAL A 92 -20.71 -10.85 2.53
CA VAL A 92 -19.75 -10.41 1.51
C VAL A 92 -18.44 -11.17 1.74
N PRO A 93 -17.97 -11.99 0.78
CA PRO A 93 -16.71 -12.70 0.91
C PRO A 93 -15.54 -11.74 0.78
N VAL A 94 -14.40 -12.15 1.32
CA VAL A 94 -13.16 -11.40 1.20
C VAL A 94 -12.79 -11.25 -0.28
N GLY A 95 -12.45 -10.03 -0.68
CA GLY A 95 -12.13 -9.61 -2.04
C GLY A 95 -13.29 -8.94 -2.76
N ASP A 96 -14.54 -9.24 -2.39
CA ASP A 96 -15.71 -8.64 -3.04
C ASP A 96 -15.96 -7.20 -2.57
N THR A 97 -16.64 -6.44 -3.43
CA THR A 97 -17.12 -5.09 -3.15
C THR A 97 -18.64 -5.09 -3.07
N PHE A 98 -19.19 -4.46 -2.03
CA PHE A 98 -20.62 -4.30 -1.81
C PHE A 98 -21.05 -2.84 -1.88
N HIS A 99 -22.15 -2.58 -2.57
CA HIS A 99 -22.72 -1.24 -2.73
C HIS A 99 -23.96 -1.09 -1.85
N PRO A 100 -23.87 -0.53 -0.64
CA PRO A 100 -25.03 -0.42 0.26
C PRO A 100 -26.20 0.38 -0.31
N GLY A 101 -25.93 1.36 -1.18
CA GLY A 101 -26.98 2.18 -1.81
C GLY A 101 -27.82 1.45 -2.88
N THR A 102 -27.25 0.46 -3.57
CA THR A 102 -27.92 -0.29 -4.65
C THR A 102 -28.19 -1.76 -4.29
N GLY A 103 -27.51 -2.28 -3.27
CA GLY A 103 -27.47 -3.71 -2.95
C GLY A 103 -26.59 -4.54 -3.89
N GLU A 104 -25.97 -3.91 -4.89
CA GLU A 104 -25.13 -4.60 -5.87
C GLU A 104 -23.84 -5.14 -5.24
N ARG A 105 -23.36 -6.24 -5.79
CA ARG A 105 -22.14 -6.91 -5.38
C ARG A 105 -21.26 -7.15 -6.58
N GLU A 106 -20.00 -6.79 -6.46
CA GLU A 106 -18.97 -7.03 -7.46
C GLU A 106 -17.98 -8.05 -6.90
N SER A 107 -17.83 -9.18 -7.60
CA SER A 107 -16.92 -10.23 -7.16
C SER A 107 -15.52 -10.04 -7.73
N LEU A 108 -14.50 -10.26 -6.89
CA LEU A 108 -13.10 -10.25 -7.31
C LEU A 108 -12.80 -11.25 -8.43
N LEU A 109 -13.56 -12.36 -8.47
CA LEU A 109 -13.36 -13.40 -9.49
C LEU A 109 -14.12 -13.13 -10.79
N GLY A 110 -15.01 -12.13 -10.82
CA GLY A 110 -15.94 -11.92 -11.93
C GLY A 110 -16.78 -13.19 -12.18
N GLU A 111 -16.65 -13.77 -13.37
CA GLU A 111 -17.29 -15.05 -13.73
C GLU A 111 -16.45 -16.29 -13.35
N GLY A 112 -15.26 -16.09 -12.80
CA GLY A 112 -14.35 -17.14 -12.35
C GLY A 112 -14.89 -17.91 -11.14
N ARG A 113 -14.43 -19.16 -10.98
CA ARG A 113 -14.83 -20.04 -9.88
C ARG A 113 -13.61 -20.68 -9.23
N ILE A 114 -13.58 -20.67 -7.90
CA ILE A 114 -12.65 -21.47 -7.10
C ILE A 114 -13.41 -22.67 -6.52
N VAL A 115 -12.88 -23.87 -6.74
CA VAL A 115 -13.39 -25.11 -6.12
C VAL A 115 -12.42 -25.55 -5.05
N VAL A 116 -12.81 -25.39 -3.79
CA VAL A 116 -12.00 -25.85 -2.65
C VAL A 116 -12.35 -27.30 -2.35
N LYS A 117 -11.38 -28.20 -2.52
CA LYS A 117 -11.50 -29.60 -2.08
C LYS A 117 -10.94 -29.71 -0.66
N PRO A 118 -11.73 -30.13 0.34
CA PRO A 118 -11.21 -30.33 1.69
C PRO A 118 -10.13 -31.41 1.67
N GLY A 119 -9.00 -31.15 2.34
CA GLY A 119 -7.97 -32.16 2.53
C GLY A 119 -8.56 -33.34 3.30
N GLY A 120 -8.40 -34.56 2.78
CA GLY A 120 -8.94 -35.78 3.41
C GLY A 120 -8.59 -35.82 4.90
N ALA A 121 -9.58 -36.08 5.74
CA ALA A 121 -9.42 -36.14 7.19
C ALA A 121 -8.30 -37.14 7.54
N ARG A 122 -7.19 -36.64 8.07
CA ARG A 122 -6.20 -37.51 8.72
C ARG A 122 -6.84 -38.00 10.01
N ARG A 123 -7.20 -39.29 10.01
CA ARG A 123 -7.63 -40.02 11.21
C ARG A 123 -6.44 -40.28 12.12
#